data_AF-A0A522C7Q8-F1
#
_entry.id   AF-A0A522C7Q8-F1
#
_cell.length_a   1.000
_cell.length_b   1.000
_cell.length_c   1.000
_cell.angle_alpha   90.00
_cell.angle_beta   90.00
_cell.angle_gamma   90.00
#
_symmetry.space_group_name_H-M   'P 1'
#
loop_
_entity.id
_entity.type
_entity.pdbx_description
1 polymer ?
#
loop_
_entity_poly.entity_id
_entity_poly.type
_entity_poly.pdbx_seq_one_letter_code
_entity_poly.pdbx_strand_id
1 'polypeptide(L)'
;MSRLPYVLSALALAGLVGCSSSDVPDESAFAEGTCRTAAADVRAVGQSLPELGDGGAVDGDVRAGLREAHDRLRALADGAEPALQPVLAELNEKIGIVRIRADGNTYEPRLGELLAASYERVLEACTTR
;
A
#
# COMPACT_ATOMS: atom_id res chain seq x y z
N MET A 1 -16.97 14.65 66.32
CA MET A 1 -18.07 14.36 65.36
C MET A 1 -17.44 14.35 63.97
N SER A 2 -16.94 13.22 63.47
CA SER A 2 -17.63 12.08 62.82
C SER A 2 -17.63 12.16 61.29
N ARG A 3 -16.75 11.34 60.69
CA ARG A 3 -16.85 10.53 59.44
C ARG A 3 -16.71 11.20 58.04
N LEU A 4 -15.52 11.05 57.43
CA LEU A 4 -15.13 10.13 56.32
C LEU A 4 -16.14 9.82 55.16
N PRO A 5 -15.65 9.36 53.98
CA PRO A 5 -15.70 10.04 52.68
C PRO A 5 -16.55 9.30 51.63
N TYR A 6 -16.79 9.94 50.48
CA TYR A 6 -17.20 9.23 49.26
C TYR A 6 -16.21 9.51 48.13
N VAL A 7 -15.52 8.44 47.76
CA VAL A 7 -14.76 8.22 46.54
C VAL A 7 -15.74 8.15 45.37
N LEU A 8 -15.41 8.74 44.22
CA LEU A 8 -15.80 8.21 42.91
C LEU A 8 -14.86 8.73 41.82
N SER A 9 -14.07 7.79 41.31
CA SER A 9 -13.18 7.86 40.16
C SER A 9 -13.92 8.24 38.89
N ALA A 10 -13.30 9.03 38.01
CA ALA A 10 -13.60 9.02 36.59
C ALA A 10 -12.27 8.98 35.82
N LEU A 11 -12.14 7.93 35.01
CA LEU A 11 -10.93 7.48 34.36
C LEU A 11 -10.40 8.47 33.33
N ALA A 12 -9.08 8.42 33.19
CA ALA A 12 -8.34 8.86 32.03
C ALA A 12 -8.96 8.28 30.74
N LEU A 13 -9.42 9.16 29.86
CA LEU A 13 -9.55 8.87 28.44
C LEU A 13 -8.21 9.24 27.80
N ALA A 14 -7.37 8.22 27.66
CA ALA A 14 -6.25 8.22 26.76
C ALA A 14 -6.73 8.65 25.37
N GLY A 15 -6.23 9.79 24.90
CA GLY A 15 -6.35 10.20 23.50
C GLY A 15 -5.54 9.26 22.62
N LEU A 16 -6.15 8.13 22.25
CA LEU A 16 -5.74 7.35 21.08
C LEU A 16 -6.19 8.13 19.82
N VAL A 17 -5.45 9.17 19.48
CA VAL A 17 -5.39 9.63 18.10
C VAL A 17 -4.12 9.02 17.52
N GLY A 18 -4.18 7.72 17.25
CA GLY A 18 -3.28 7.11 16.29
C GLY A 18 -3.61 7.75 14.95
N CYS A 19 -2.83 8.74 14.53
CA CYS A 19 -2.78 9.12 13.14
C CYS A 19 -2.35 7.87 12.37
N SER A 20 -3.25 7.30 11.59
CA SER A 20 -2.91 6.32 10.56
C SER A 20 -2.00 7.01 9.55
N SER A 21 -0.71 7.10 9.84
CA SER A 21 0.29 7.28 8.81
C SER A 21 0.19 6.05 7.95
N SER A 22 -0.27 6.19 6.70
CA SER A 22 -0.09 5.13 5.71
C SER A 22 1.38 4.73 5.74
N ASP A 23 1.67 3.49 6.15
CA ASP A 23 3.01 2.91 6.32
C ASP A 23 3.72 2.71 4.97
N VAL A 24 3.70 3.72 4.10
CA VAL A 24 4.39 3.74 2.82
C VAL A 24 5.81 4.21 3.07
N PRO A 25 6.84 3.37 2.83
CA PRO A 25 8.23 3.76 3.09
C PRO A 25 8.67 4.94 2.22
N ASP A 26 9.57 5.77 2.74
CA ASP A 26 10.27 6.77 1.92
C ASP A 26 11.24 6.12 0.94
N GLU A 27 11.56 6.81 -0.16
CA GLU A 27 12.47 6.29 -1.20
C GLU A 27 13.85 5.89 -0.66
N SER A 28 14.32 6.59 0.37
CA SER A 28 15.59 6.28 1.04
C SER A 28 15.58 4.93 1.78
N ALA A 29 14.41 4.35 2.06
CA ALA A 29 14.28 3.04 2.70
C ALA A 29 14.47 1.87 1.74
N PHE A 30 14.39 2.10 0.42
CA PHE A 30 14.60 1.08 -0.60
C PHE A 30 16.08 0.84 -0.79
N ALA A 31 16.56 -0.39 -1.02
CA ALA A 31 17.96 -0.70 -1.33
C ALA A 31 18.42 -0.07 -2.65
N GLU A 32 19.72 0.12 -2.84
CA GLU A 32 20.28 0.62 -4.11
C GLU A 32 19.99 -0.33 -5.29
N GLY A 33 20.14 0.16 -6.53
CA GLY A 33 19.87 -0.62 -7.73
C GLY A 33 18.40 -0.59 -8.16
N THR A 34 17.84 -1.76 -8.49
CA THR A 34 16.47 -1.87 -9.01
C THR A 34 15.45 -1.36 -8.00
N CYS A 35 15.62 -1.66 -6.70
CA CYS A 35 14.71 -1.24 -5.65
C CYS A 35 14.60 0.29 -5.53
N ARG A 36 15.74 1.02 -5.54
CA ARG A 36 15.76 2.49 -5.53
C ARG A 36 15.10 3.07 -6.78
N THR A 37 15.30 2.42 -7.92
CA THR A 37 14.70 2.83 -9.20
C THR A 37 13.17 2.65 -9.19
N ALA A 38 12.68 1.56 -8.58
CA ALA A 38 11.26 1.27 -8.44
C ALA A 38 10.56 2.09 -7.35
N ALA A 39 11.32 2.74 -6.45
CA ALA A 39 10.81 3.24 -5.19
C ALA A 39 9.63 4.20 -5.33
N ALA A 40 9.72 5.18 -6.24
CA ALA A 40 8.63 6.13 -6.48
C ALA A 40 7.34 5.45 -6.95
N ASP A 41 7.45 4.43 -7.82
CA ASP A 41 6.30 3.70 -8.34
C ASP A 41 5.69 2.76 -7.31
N VAL A 42 6.53 2.05 -6.55
CA VAL A 42 6.06 1.21 -5.45
C VAL A 42 5.34 2.06 -4.40
N ARG A 43 5.86 3.25 -4.07
CA ARG A 43 5.21 4.21 -3.17
C ARG A 43 3.86 4.68 -3.71
N ALA A 44 3.77 5.02 -4.99
CA ALA A 44 2.52 5.44 -5.62
C ALA A 44 1.45 4.32 -5.54
N VAL A 45 1.86 3.06 -5.72
CA VAL A 45 0.97 1.90 -5.50
C VAL A 45 0.53 1.84 -4.03
N GLY A 46 1.46 1.93 -3.09
CA GLY A 46 1.16 1.90 -1.65
C GLY A 46 0.19 3.00 -1.21
N GLN A 47 0.31 4.20 -1.78
CA GLN A 47 -0.62 5.33 -1.55
C GLN A 47 -2.00 5.09 -2.13
N SER A 48 -2.11 4.28 -3.19
CA SER A 48 -3.38 3.95 -3.85
C SER A 48 -4.14 2.82 -3.14
N LEU A 49 -3.45 1.97 -2.38
CA LEU A 49 -4.05 0.77 -1.75
C LEU A 49 -5.25 1.09 -0.83
N PRO A 50 -5.19 2.07 0.09
CA PRO A 50 -6.33 2.40 0.95
C PRO A 50 -7.55 2.92 0.16
N GLU A 51 -7.29 3.60 -0.97
CA GLU A 51 -8.30 4.25 -1.80
C GLU A 51 -9.01 3.27 -2.76
N LEU A 52 -8.53 2.03 -2.87
CA LEU A 52 -9.24 0.98 -3.61
C LEU A 52 -10.57 0.62 -2.96
N GLY A 53 -10.68 0.80 -1.64
CA GLY A 53 -11.90 0.63 -0.86
C GLY A 53 -12.57 -0.75 -0.95
N ASP A 54 -13.74 -0.83 -0.32
CA ASP A 54 -14.56 -2.06 -0.22
C ASP A 54 -15.72 -2.09 -1.24
N GLY A 55 -15.85 -1.03 -2.04
CA GLY A 55 -16.88 -0.91 -3.07
C GLY A 55 -16.48 -1.53 -4.40
N GLY A 56 -17.43 -1.77 -5.29
CA GLY A 56 -17.16 -2.30 -6.66
C GLY A 56 -16.69 -1.25 -7.67
N ALA A 57 -16.49 0.00 -7.23
CA ALA A 57 -16.07 1.12 -8.07
C ALA A 57 -14.79 1.74 -7.49
N VAL A 58 -13.83 2.05 -8.37
CA VAL A 58 -12.55 2.65 -8.02
C VAL A 58 -12.50 4.07 -8.59
N ASP A 59 -12.03 5.01 -7.79
CA ASP A 59 -11.94 6.42 -8.18
C ASP A 59 -11.10 6.65 -9.46
N GLY A 60 -11.42 7.70 -10.22
CA GLY A 60 -10.71 8.05 -11.45
C GLY A 60 -9.21 8.31 -11.25
N ASP A 61 -8.86 9.01 -10.18
CA ASP A 61 -7.47 9.40 -9.91
C ASP A 61 -6.65 8.19 -9.44
N VAL A 62 -7.26 7.29 -8.65
CA VAL A 62 -6.65 6.01 -8.25
C VAL A 62 -6.37 5.13 -9.48
N ARG A 63 -7.32 5.04 -10.42
CA ARG A 63 -7.13 4.31 -11.67
C ARG A 63 -6.00 4.89 -12.52
N ALA A 64 -5.94 6.21 -12.62
CA ALA A 64 -4.87 6.89 -13.36
C ALA A 64 -3.49 6.64 -12.72
N GLY A 65 -3.38 6.78 -11.39
CA GLY A 65 -2.15 6.51 -10.64
C GLY A 65 -1.67 5.07 -10.79
N LEU A 66 -2.57 4.09 -10.65
CA LEU A 66 -2.24 2.67 -10.86
C LEU A 66 -1.83 2.37 -12.30
N ARG A 67 -2.46 3.03 -13.29
CA ARG A 67 -2.08 2.88 -14.69
C ARG A 67 -0.66 3.36 -14.94
N GLU A 68 -0.32 4.54 -14.43
CA GLU A 68 1.02 5.10 -14.56
C GLU A 68 2.08 4.23 -13.87
N ALA A 69 1.82 3.80 -12.64
CA ALA A 69 2.72 2.93 -11.89
C ALA A 69 2.93 1.58 -12.61
N HIS A 70 1.86 0.97 -13.15
CA HIS A 70 1.95 -0.25 -13.96
C HIS A 70 2.85 -0.06 -15.18
N ASP A 71 2.67 1.03 -15.93
CA ASP A 71 3.42 1.20 -17.18
C ASP A 71 4.92 1.44 -16.91
N ARG A 72 5.27 2.12 -15.81
CA ARG A 72 6.67 2.32 -15.38
C ARG A 72 7.28 1.06 -14.77
N LEU A 73 6.55 0.35 -13.91
CA LEU A 73 7.00 -0.92 -13.31
C LEU A 73 7.18 -2.02 -14.37
N ARG A 74 6.32 -2.08 -15.38
CA ARG A 74 6.48 -3.00 -16.51
C ARG A 74 7.81 -2.79 -17.22
N ALA A 75 8.15 -1.54 -17.54
CA ALA A 75 9.41 -1.20 -18.21
C ALA A 75 10.63 -1.58 -17.34
N LEU A 76 10.51 -1.48 -16.02
CA LEU A 76 11.57 -1.86 -15.08
C LEU A 76 11.70 -3.38 -14.90
N ALA A 77 10.58 -4.11 -14.78
CA ALA A 77 10.56 -5.54 -14.47
C ALA A 77 11.29 -6.39 -15.53
N ASP A 78 11.26 -5.98 -16.80
CA ASP A 78 11.96 -6.67 -17.89
C ASP A 78 13.50 -6.57 -17.77
N GLY A 79 14.02 -5.53 -17.10
CA GLY A 79 15.44 -5.28 -16.89
C GLY A 79 15.90 -5.37 -15.43
N ALA A 80 15.02 -5.81 -14.54
CA ALA A 80 15.29 -5.92 -13.11
C ALA A 80 16.39 -6.95 -12.81
N GLU A 81 17.07 -6.78 -11.68
CA GLU A 81 17.98 -7.80 -11.16
C GLU A 81 17.25 -9.16 -11.03
N PRO A 82 17.88 -10.29 -11.38
CA PRO A 82 17.19 -11.60 -11.45
C PRO A 82 16.47 -12.00 -10.16
N ALA A 83 17.00 -11.60 -9.00
CA ALA A 83 16.39 -11.88 -7.70
C ALA A 83 15.10 -11.07 -7.45
N LEU A 84 14.97 -9.89 -8.07
CA LEU A 84 13.84 -8.98 -7.90
C LEU A 84 12.80 -9.09 -9.02
N GLN A 85 13.21 -9.61 -10.18
CA GLN A 85 12.32 -9.82 -11.32
C GLN A 85 11.00 -10.54 -10.97
N PRO A 86 10.97 -11.68 -10.24
CA PRO A 86 9.71 -12.36 -9.97
C PRO A 86 8.76 -11.53 -9.10
N VAL A 87 9.27 -10.84 -8.08
CA VAL A 87 8.43 -10.03 -7.18
C VAL A 87 7.91 -8.76 -7.86
N LEU A 88 8.72 -8.10 -8.69
CA LEU A 88 8.28 -6.93 -9.47
C LEU A 88 7.31 -7.31 -10.59
N ALA A 89 7.55 -8.43 -11.28
CA ALA A 89 6.64 -8.94 -12.30
C ALA A 89 5.27 -9.28 -11.72
N GLU A 90 5.23 -9.91 -10.54
CA GLU A 90 3.97 -10.23 -9.87
C GLU A 90 3.24 -8.97 -9.40
N LEU A 91 3.94 -7.99 -8.80
CA LEU A 91 3.35 -6.71 -8.44
C LEU A 91 2.71 -6.06 -9.68
N ASN A 92 3.46 -5.99 -10.78
CA ASN A 92 2.97 -5.43 -12.03
C ASN A 92 1.74 -6.19 -12.57
N GLU A 93 1.73 -7.52 -12.50
CA GLU A 93 0.56 -8.34 -12.87
C GLU A 93 -0.68 -7.96 -12.03
N LYS A 94 -0.55 -7.87 -10.70
CA LYS A 94 -1.68 -7.54 -9.82
C LYS A 94 -2.23 -6.15 -10.07
N ILE A 95 -1.37 -5.16 -10.33
CA ILE A 95 -1.82 -3.82 -10.73
C ILE A 95 -2.62 -3.90 -12.04
N GLY A 96 -2.12 -4.67 -13.01
CA GLY A 96 -2.80 -4.88 -14.30
C GLY A 96 -4.20 -5.47 -14.13
N ILE A 97 -4.35 -6.49 -13.27
CA ILE A 97 -5.65 -7.10 -12.95
C ILE A 97 -6.60 -6.07 -12.32
N VAL A 98 -6.15 -5.35 -11.29
CA VAL A 98 -6.96 -4.33 -10.62
C VAL A 98 -7.43 -3.26 -11.61
N ARG A 99 -6.52 -2.73 -12.44
CA ARG A 99 -6.83 -1.71 -13.45
C ARG A 99 -7.89 -2.18 -14.44
N ILE A 100 -7.73 -3.38 -15.03
CA ILE A 100 -8.69 -3.92 -16.01
C ILE A 100 -10.08 -4.06 -15.39
N ARG A 101 -10.14 -4.51 -14.13
CA ARG A 101 -11.42 -4.71 -13.43
C ARG A 101 -12.05 -3.39 -13.02
N ALA A 102 -11.25 -2.43 -12.56
CA ALA A 102 -11.69 -1.08 -12.24
C ALA A 102 -12.22 -0.34 -13.48
N ASP A 103 -11.52 -0.40 -14.61
CA ASP A 103 -11.96 0.17 -15.89
C ASP A 103 -13.26 -0.47 -16.40
N GLY A 104 -13.43 -1.77 -16.15
CA GLY A 104 -14.62 -2.53 -16.49
C GLY A 104 -15.77 -2.42 -15.49
N ASN A 105 -15.66 -1.64 -14.41
CA ASN A 105 -16.63 -1.60 -13.29
C ASN A 105 -16.95 -3.00 -12.71
N THR A 106 -15.95 -3.88 -12.68
CA THR A 106 -16.04 -5.25 -12.14
C THR A 106 -14.98 -5.47 -11.06
N TYR A 107 -14.56 -4.39 -10.39
CA TYR A 107 -13.61 -4.49 -9.29
C TYR A 107 -14.24 -5.25 -8.11
N GLU A 108 -13.45 -6.11 -7.49
CA GLU A 108 -13.79 -6.87 -6.30
C GLU A 108 -12.73 -6.57 -5.23
N PRO A 109 -13.10 -6.29 -3.96
CA PRO A 109 -12.15 -5.93 -2.90
C PRO A 109 -11.00 -6.92 -2.71
N ARG A 110 -11.25 -8.21 -2.94
CA ARG A 110 -10.22 -9.27 -2.90
C ARG A 110 -9.06 -9.00 -3.86
N LEU A 111 -9.28 -8.29 -4.97
CA LEU A 111 -8.21 -7.91 -5.90
C LEU A 111 -7.28 -6.86 -5.29
N GLY A 112 -7.83 -5.92 -4.51
CA GLY A 112 -7.06 -4.97 -3.71
C GLY A 112 -6.22 -5.69 -2.64
N GLU A 113 -6.77 -6.70 -1.97
CA GLU A 113 -6.04 -7.54 -1.00
C GLU A 113 -4.86 -8.28 -1.66
N LEU A 114 -5.08 -8.86 -2.86
CA LEU A 114 -4.03 -9.54 -3.62
C LEU A 114 -2.94 -8.57 -4.08
N LEU A 115 -3.31 -7.35 -4.47
CA LEU A 115 -2.36 -6.31 -4.81
C LEU A 115 -1.55 -5.87 -3.57
N ALA A 116 -2.20 -5.66 -2.43
CA ALA A 116 -1.54 -5.33 -1.17
C ALA A 116 -0.55 -6.41 -0.74
N ALA A 117 -0.92 -7.70 -0.85
CA ALA A 117 -0.02 -8.82 -0.54
C ALA A 117 1.19 -8.89 -1.50
N SER A 118 1.03 -8.47 -2.76
CA SER A 118 2.15 -8.37 -3.70
C SER A 118 3.04 -7.16 -3.41
N TYR A 119 2.45 -6.04 -2.99
CA TYR A 119 3.16 -4.84 -2.56
C TYR A 119 4.04 -5.13 -1.34
N GLU A 120 3.52 -5.80 -0.31
CA GLU A 120 4.32 -6.15 0.88
C GLU A 120 5.50 -7.06 0.54
N ARG A 121 5.35 -8.01 -0.39
CA ARG A 121 6.49 -8.84 -0.83
C ARG A 121 7.57 -8.04 -1.55
N VAL A 122 7.22 -6.99 -2.28
CA VAL A 122 8.20 -6.07 -2.83
C VAL A 122 8.88 -5.29 -1.71
N LEU A 123 8.15 -4.85 -0.68
CA LEU A 123 8.77 -4.16 0.45
C LEU A 123 9.71 -5.07 1.24
N GLU A 124 9.36 -6.32 1.48
CA GLU A 124 10.24 -7.33 2.10
C GLU A 124 11.52 -7.55 1.30
N ALA A 125 11.41 -7.57 -0.04
CA ALA A 125 12.56 -7.77 -0.92
C ALA A 125 13.43 -6.50 -1.07
N CYS A 126 12.82 -5.31 -0.96
CA CYS A 126 13.46 -4.05 -1.32
C CYS A 126 13.79 -3.12 -0.16
N THR A 127 13.31 -3.35 1.05
CA THR A 127 13.51 -2.44 2.19
C THR A 127 14.14 -3.16 3.37
N THR A 128 14.84 -2.41 4.24
CA THR A 128 15.50 -2.95 5.44
C THR A 128 14.59 -2.90 6.67
N ARG A 129 13.31 -3.22 6.53
CA ARG A 129 12.34 -3.21 7.64
C ARG A 129 12.72 -4.19 8.75
#